data_AF-A0AAQ3JUK6-F1
#
_entry.id   AF-A0AAQ3JUK6-F1
#
_cell.length_a   1.000
_cell.length_b   1.000
_cell.length_c   1.000
_cell.angle_alpha   90.00
_cell.angle_beta   90.00
_cell.angle_gamma   90.00
#
_symmetry.space_group_name_H-M   'P 1'
#
loop_
_entity.id
_entity.type
_entity.pdbx_description
1 polymer ?
#
loop_
_entity_poly.entity_id
_entity_poly.type
_entity_poly.pdbx_seq_one_letter_code
_entity_poly.pdbx_strand_id
1 'polypeptide(L)'
;MVVKVKMSGKALRDLNVIPASGLDKNSDGKGNLTKPYIENINGNGLDLQKKNTPIFSVPTNKADVLGTNGVEPGIAEVEYIESENLVDLLDVDASFNTLLARLDSKDWVSVCEALNNVRQLSIYHEDKLLEILGSVIPLIVKSLKSPRSAVCKTAIMASADIFKAYNDKVVDSVDPLLVQLLLKSSQDKRFVCEAAVAALIAMTTSVSPMLLLPKLLPNLTNKNPRIRAKASMCISRSVPRLGMEGIKAYGIDKLIQIAASQLSDQLPESREAARTLAMELQTFYVNSQVSPSEDSLELVDADSWEAFCHAKLTPLSAQAILRVTSTPKETLVLGC
;
A
#
# COMPACT_ATOMS: atom_id res chain seq x y z
N MET A 1 -22.88 -31.28 -52.32
CA MET A 1 -21.92 -32.09 -51.54
C MET A 1 -22.44 -32.19 -50.12
N VAL A 2 -22.98 -33.36 -49.78
CA VAL A 2 -23.59 -33.70 -48.50
C VAL A 2 -22.58 -34.54 -47.73
N VAL A 3 -22.18 -34.13 -46.52
CA VAL A 3 -21.35 -34.96 -45.65
C VAL A 3 -22.25 -35.65 -44.62
N LYS A 4 -22.19 -36.97 -44.67
CA LYS A 4 -22.98 -37.93 -43.90
C LYS A 4 -22.34 -38.16 -42.52
N VAL A 5 -23.20 -38.26 -41.53
CA VAL A 5 -23.00 -38.60 -40.11
C VAL A 5 -22.24 -39.92 -39.92
N LYS A 6 -21.45 -40.02 -38.84
CA LYS A 6 -21.21 -41.29 -38.13
C LYS A 6 -21.45 -41.10 -36.63
N MET A 7 -22.50 -41.76 -36.14
CA MET A 7 -22.87 -41.89 -34.73
C MET A 7 -22.28 -43.20 -34.17
N SER A 8 -21.91 -43.17 -32.89
CA SER A 8 -21.82 -44.30 -31.97
C SER A 8 -22.06 -43.71 -30.58
N GLY A 9 -22.96 -44.16 -29.70
CA GLY A 9 -23.77 -45.37 -29.68
C GLY A 9 -23.86 -45.88 -28.24
N LYS A 10 -24.77 -45.29 -27.44
CA LYS A 10 -25.34 -45.76 -26.14
C LYS A 10 -24.41 -45.81 -24.90
N ALA A 11 -24.87 -45.75 -23.66
CA ALA A 11 -26.00 -45.16 -22.92
C ALA A 11 -25.91 -45.68 -21.47
N LEU A 12 -26.14 -44.79 -20.49
CA LEU A 12 -26.77 -45.01 -19.16
C LEU A 12 -26.35 -46.21 -18.28
N ARG A 13 -25.93 -45.91 -17.03
CA ARG A 13 -26.78 -46.18 -15.84
C ARG A 13 -26.24 -45.56 -14.55
N ASP A 14 -27.22 -45.10 -13.79
CA ASP A 14 -27.29 -44.36 -12.54
C ASP A 14 -26.90 -45.10 -11.23
N LEU A 15 -26.73 -44.25 -10.20
CA LEU A 15 -27.13 -44.38 -8.78
C LEU A 15 -26.18 -45.00 -7.73
N ASN A 16 -25.82 -44.10 -6.79
CA ASN A 16 -25.80 -44.18 -5.32
C ASN A 16 -25.16 -45.38 -4.61
N VAL A 17 -24.39 -45.07 -3.55
CA VAL A 17 -24.69 -45.48 -2.15
C VAL A 17 -23.58 -44.95 -1.21
N ILE A 18 -24.01 -44.21 -0.18
CA ILE A 18 -23.27 -43.87 1.05
C ILE A 18 -23.19 -45.12 1.93
N PRO A 19 -22.17 -45.27 2.79
CA PRO A 19 -22.54 -45.62 4.16
C PRO A 19 -21.82 -44.77 5.22
N ALA A 20 -22.59 -44.44 6.24
CA ALA A 20 -22.15 -43.92 7.53
C ALA A 20 -22.31 -45.01 8.61
N SER A 21 -21.53 -44.84 9.69
CA SER A 21 -21.78 -45.22 11.10
C SER A 21 -21.10 -46.48 11.72
N GLY A 22 -20.62 -46.28 12.96
CA GLY A 22 -20.30 -47.28 14.01
C GLY A 22 -18.84 -47.21 14.52
N LEU A 23 -18.50 -46.51 15.62
CA LEU A 23 -18.42 -46.97 17.05
C LEU A 23 -17.58 -48.27 17.20
N ASP A 24 -16.56 -48.45 18.06
CA ASP A 24 -16.25 -47.87 19.38
C ASP A 24 -14.80 -48.32 19.83
N LYS A 25 -14.14 -47.46 20.64
CA LYS A 25 -13.23 -47.72 21.81
C LYS A 25 -11.74 -48.16 21.78
N ASN A 26 -10.98 -47.35 22.55
CA ASN A 26 -9.79 -47.57 23.42
C ASN A 26 -8.40 -47.69 22.75
N SER A 27 -7.29 -47.08 23.20
CA SER A 27 -6.92 -46.44 24.48
C SER A 27 -5.66 -45.53 24.37
N ASP A 28 -5.64 -44.50 25.22
CA ASP A 28 -4.51 -43.90 25.96
C ASP A 28 -3.33 -43.14 25.32
N GLY A 29 -3.13 -41.90 25.82
CA GLY A 29 -1.80 -41.27 25.90
C GLY A 29 -1.68 -39.73 25.96
N LYS A 30 -2.20 -39.07 27.02
CA LYS A 30 -1.76 -37.77 27.64
C LYS A 30 -1.44 -36.57 26.71
N GLY A 31 -2.23 -35.48 26.68
CA GLY A 31 -2.39 -34.43 27.73
C GLY A 31 -1.51 -33.20 27.38
N ASN A 32 -1.91 -31.93 27.41
CA ASN A 32 -3.04 -31.21 27.99
C ASN A 32 -3.34 -29.94 27.17
N LEU A 33 -4.60 -29.52 27.25
CA LEU A 33 -5.22 -28.31 26.70
C LEU A 33 -5.68 -27.45 27.88
N THR A 34 -5.50 -26.13 27.82
CA THR A 34 -6.37 -25.12 28.48
C THR A 34 -6.05 -23.76 27.86
N LYS A 35 -6.84 -23.31 26.87
CA LYS A 35 -8.09 -22.51 26.92
C LYS A 35 -7.86 -20.99 27.01
N PRO A 36 -8.66 -20.19 26.27
CA PRO A 36 -8.50 -18.75 26.11
C PRO A 36 -9.29 -17.97 27.19
N TYR A 37 -8.92 -16.71 27.40
CA TYR A 37 -9.63 -15.77 28.28
C TYR A 37 -10.16 -14.59 27.47
N ILE A 38 -11.44 -14.28 27.66
CA ILE A 38 -12.15 -13.08 27.20
C ILE A 38 -12.67 -12.36 28.46
N GLU A 39 -12.77 -11.02 28.37
CA GLU A 39 -13.68 -10.07 29.05
C GLU A 39 -12.93 -8.93 29.78
N ASN A 40 -13.37 -7.68 29.82
CA ASN A 40 -14.30 -6.82 29.04
C ASN A 40 -14.27 -5.42 29.71
N ILE A 41 -14.69 -4.37 28.98
CA ILE A 41 -15.45 -3.17 29.45
C ILE A 41 -14.74 -1.90 30.03
N ASN A 42 -15.10 -0.78 29.36
CA ASN A 42 -15.28 0.65 29.74
C ASN A 42 -14.14 1.63 30.11
N GLY A 43 -14.10 2.73 29.35
CA GLY A 43 -14.62 4.03 29.83
C GLY A 43 -13.63 5.16 30.17
N ASN A 44 -13.64 6.19 29.31
CA ASN A 44 -13.32 7.62 29.54
C ASN A 44 -11.85 8.09 29.73
N GLY A 45 -11.56 9.22 29.08
CA GLY A 45 -10.66 10.26 29.62
C GLY A 45 -9.41 10.56 28.79
N LEU A 46 -9.42 11.75 28.17
CA LEU A 46 -8.25 12.43 27.61
C LEU A 46 -7.16 12.61 28.68
N ASP A 47 -5.89 12.34 28.34
CA ASP A 47 -4.86 13.33 28.66
C ASP A 47 -3.56 13.17 27.85
N LEU A 48 -3.07 14.33 27.43
CA LEU A 48 -1.86 14.56 26.69
C LEU A 48 -0.68 14.51 27.67
N GLN A 49 0.32 13.64 27.48
CA GLN A 49 1.65 13.93 28.02
C GLN A 49 2.81 13.21 27.31
N LYS A 50 3.68 14.06 26.77
CA LYS A 50 5.02 13.83 26.22
C LYS A 50 5.83 12.83 27.06
N LYS A 51 6.62 11.97 26.39
CA LYS A 51 7.93 11.51 26.90
C LYS A 51 8.80 10.88 25.79
N ASN A 52 9.73 11.70 25.34
CA ASN A 52 11.16 11.47 25.10
C ASN A 52 11.64 10.19 24.41
N THR A 53 12.24 10.43 23.24
CA THR A 53 13.37 9.72 22.62
C THR A 53 14.50 9.42 23.61
N PRO A 54 15.13 8.24 23.57
CA PRO A 54 16.42 8.03 24.22
C PRO A 54 17.57 8.34 23.26
N ILE A 55 18.27 9.45 23.52
CA ILE A 55 19.63 9.70 23.07
C ILE A 55 20.55 8.90 24.00
N PHE A 56 21.38 8.02 23.46
CA PHE A 56 22.52 7.45 24.18
C PHE A 56 23.80 7.97 23.55
N SER A 57 24.53 8.77 24.32
CA SER A 57 25.92 9.13 24.11
C SER A 57 26.74 8.63 25.31
N VAL A 58 28.07 8.80 25.23
CA VAL A 58 29.11 8.74 26.29
C VAL A 58 30.03 7.50 26.18
N PRO A 59 31.37 7.60 26.38
CA PRO A 59 32.32 8.66 26.00
C PRO A 59 33.68 8.13 25.46
N THR A 60 34.48 9.05 24.92
CA THR A 60 35.90 8.90 24.55
C THR A 60 36.80 8.82 25.79
N ASN A 61 37.73 7.86 25.83
CA ASN A 61 38.99 7.95 26.59
C ASN A 61 40.12 7.24 25.82
N LYS A 62 41.28 7.91 25.71
CA LYS A 62 42.52 7.38 25.11
C LYS A 62 43.33 6.60 26.15
N ALA A 63 43.90 5.47 25.75
CA ALA A 63 45.23 4.99 26.16
C ALA A 63 45.70 3.88 25.19
N ASP A 64 46.95 4.01 24.71
CA ASP A 64 47.69 3.02 23.91
C ASP A 64 48.02 1.75 24.70
N VAL A 65 47.89 0.55 24.10
CA VAL A 65 48.86 -0.58 24.16
C VAL A 65 48.67 -1.50 22.94
N LEU A 66 49.79 -1.84 22.31
CA LEU A 66 50.05 -2.78 21.21
C LEU A 66 49.62 -4.24 21.52
N GLY A 67 48.96 -4.92 20.58
CA GLY A 67 48.69 -6.37 20.70
C GLY A 67 47.83 -6.99 19.58
N THR A 68 48.52 -7.54 18.59
CA THR A 68 48.17 -8.59 17.60
C THR A 68 46.79 -9.26 17.58
N ASN A 69 46.27 -9.34 16.35
CA ASN A 69 45.53 -10.45 15.70
C ASN A 69 44.20 -10.93 16.28
N GLY A 70 43.14 -10.49 15.60
CA GLY A 70 41.83 -11.14 15.59
C GLY A 70 40.87 -10.31 14.75
N VAL A 71 40.95 -10.39 13.42
CA VAL A 71 39.90 -9.82 12.55
C VAL A 71 38.68 -10.73 12.71
N GLU A 72 37.88 -10.47 13.73
CA GLU A 72 36.48 -10.87 13.70
C GLU A 72 35.86 -10.19 12.47
N PRO A 73 35.13 -10.92 11.61
CA PRO A 73 34.38 -10.29 10.55
C PRO A 73 33.32 -9.42 11.22
N GLY A 74 33.61 -8.12 11.32
CA GLY A 74 32.68 -7.13 11.84
C GLY A 74 31.36 -7.28 11.11
N ILE A 75 30.28 -7.46 11.87
CA ILE A 75 28.93 -7.42 11.31
C ILE A 75 28.77 -6.03 10.72
N ALA A 76 28.86 -5.92 9.40
CA ALA A 76 28.62 -4.66 8.71
C ALA A 76 27.18 -4.23 9.02
N GLU A 77 27.01 -3.26 9.91
CA GLU A 77 25.70 -2.71 10.24
C GLU A 77 25.37 -1.62 9.21
N VAL A 78 24.16 -1.67 8.66
CA VAL A 78 23.68 -0.65 7.72
C VAL A 78 22.92 0.40 8.50
N GLU A 79 23.49 1.60 8.57
CA GLU A 79 22.82 2.78 9.10
C GLU A 79 21.73 3.26 8.13
N TYR A 80 20.54 3.55 8.66
CA TYR A 80 19.41 4.07 7.89
C TYR A 80 19.22 5.56 8.16
N ILE A 81 19.81 6.39 7.30
CA ILE A 81 19.72 7.85 7.38
C ILE A 81 18.44 8.31 6.68
N GLU A 82 17.64 9.15 7.32
CA GLU A 82 16.46 9.80 6.69
C GLU A 82 16.88 10.71 5.54
N SER A 83 16.02 10.90 4.55
CA SER A 83 16.36 11.59 3.30
C SER A 83 16.76 13.05 3.54
N GLU A 84 16.13 13.69 4.51
CA GLU A 84 16.37 15.08 4.92
C GLU A 84 17.73 15.25 5.64
N ASN A 85 18.31 14.15 6.11
CA ASN A 85 19.60 14.11 6.80
C ASN A 85 20.73 13.54 5.92
N LEU A 86 20.44 13.20 4.66
CA LEU A 86 21.49 12.81 3.72
C LEU A 86 22.42 14.00 3.44
N VAL A 87 23.64 13.67 3.04
CA VAL A 87 24.63 14.65 2.57
C VAL A 87 25.01 14.30 1.14
N ASP A 88 25.52 15.29 0.41
CA ASP A 88 25.97 15.08 -0.96
C ASP A 88 27.19 14.13 -1.03
N LEU A 89 27.42 13.56 -2.21
CA LEU A 89 28.54 12.69 -2.51
C LEU A 89 29.85 13.48 -2.57
N LEU A 90 30.91 12.92 -1.96
CA LEU A 90 32.26 13.49 -2.03
C LEU A 90 32.84 13.43 -3.45
N ASP A 91 32.59 12.33 -4.16
CA ASP A 91 33.01 12.14 -5.56
C ASP A 91 31.80 11.61 -6.37
N VAL A 92 31.09 12.56 -6.98
CA VAL A 92 29.87 12.31 -7.76
C VAL A 92 30.19 11.47 -9.00
N ASP A 93 31.31 11.74 -9.68
CA ASP A 93 31.66 11.05 -10.93
C ASP A 93 32.07 9.61 -10.69
N ALA A 94 32.93 9.33 -9.70
CA ALA A 94 33.30 7.97 -9.36
C ALA A 94 32.09 7.14 -8.90
N SER A 95 31.24 7.73 -8.06
CA SER A 95 30.03 7.08 -7.55
C SER A 95 29.04 6.78 -8.68
N PHE A 96 28.84 7.74 -9.59
CA PHE A 96 27.94 7.60 -10.73
C PHE A 96 28.43 6.57 -11.75
N ASN A 97 29.70 6.65 -12.16
CA ASN A 97 30.28 5.78 -13.19
C ASN A 97 30.30 4.29 -12.79
N THR A 98 30.34 4.00 -11.49
CA THR A 98 30.34 2.63 -10.96
C THR A 98 28.97 2.17 -10.47
N LEU A 99 27.96 3.03 -10.49
CA LEU A 99 26.66 2.83 -9.82
C LEU A 99 25.97 1.55 -10.26
N LEU A 100 25.81 1.34 -11.57
CA LEU A 100 25.10 0.18 -12.11
C LEU A 100 25.79 -1.14 -11.76
N ALA A 101 27.13 -1.17 -11.82
CA ALA A 101 27.91 -2.35 -11.47
C ALA A 101 27.78 -2.69 -9.97
N ARG A 102 27.80 -1.66 -9.10
CA ARG A 102 27.66 -1.86 -7.64
C ARG A 102 26.23 -2.27 -7.26
N LEU A 103 25.21 -1.71 -7.92
CA LEU A 103 23.81 -2.13 -7.74
C LEU A 103 23.57 -3.59 -8.18
N ASP A 104 24.31 -4.09 -9.17
CA ASP A 104 24.21 -5.47 -9.63
C ASP A 104 25.10 -6.46 -8.86
N SER A 105 25.92 -5.95 -7.92
CA SER A 105 26.89 -6.73 -7.15
C SER A 105 26.26 -7.89 -6.37
N LYS A 106 27.06 -8.94 -6.14
CA LYS A 106 26.73 -10.03 -5.23
C LYS A 106 27.02 -9.68 -3.78
N ASP A 107 27.92 -8.72 -3.55
CA ASP A 107 28.19 -8.20 -2.22
C ASP A 107 27.06 -7.26 -1.79
N TRP A 108 26.33 -7.69 -0.78
CA TRP A 108 25.14 -6.99 -0.32
C TRP A 108 25.48 -5.66 0.36
N VAL A 109 26.68 -5.49 0.91
CA VAL A 109 27.15 -4.23 1.48
C VAL A 109 27.34 -3.21 0.36
N SER A 110 28.08 -3.59 -0.69
CA SER A 110 28.23 -2.79 -1.91
C SER A 110 26.89 -2.38 -2.53
N VAL A 111 25.89 -3.27 -2.54
CA VAL A 111 24.53 -2.95 -3.01
C VAL A 111 23.86 -1.92 -2.10
N CYS A 112 23.95 -2.05 -0.77
CA CYS A 112 23.40 -1.07 0.16
C CYS A 112 24.02 0.31 -0.02
N GLU A 113 25.34 0.38 -0.17
CA GLU A 113 26.03 1.65 -0.45
C GLU A 113 25.58 2.26 -1.78
N ALA A 114 25.49 1.45 -2.84
CA ALA A 114 25.04 1.92 -4.14
C ALA A 114 23.59 2.42 -4.12
N LEU A 115 22.70 1.75 -3.36
CA LEU A 115 21.33 2.23 -3.15
C LEU A 115 21.30 3.54 -2.36
N ASN A 116 22.19 3.74 -1.39
CA ASN A 116 22.34 5.04 -0.72
C ASN A 116 22.87 6.11 -1.69
N ASN A 117 23.77 5.76 -2.61
CA ASN A 117 24.20 6.69 -3.66
C ASN A 117 23.06 7.03 -4.63
N VAL A 118 22.15 6.10 -4.96
CA VAL A 118 20.91 6.41 -5.70
C VAL A 118 20.10 7.47 -4.96
N ARG A 119 19.95 7.35 -3.63
CA ARG A 119 19.23 8.34 -2.80
C ARG A 119 19.88 9.71 -2.87
N GLN A 120 21.18 9.78 -2.65
CA GLN A 120 21.95 11.03 -2.70
C GLN A 120 21.89 11.67 -4.09
N LEU A 121 22.07 10.88 -5.16
CA LEU A 121 21.97 11.35 -6.54
C LEU A 121 20.55 11.84 -6.86
N SER A 122 19.50 11.19 -6.35
CA SER A 122 18.12 11.65 -6.56
C SER A 122 17.87 13.03 -5.94
N ILE A 123 18.55 13.35 -4.83
CA ILE A 123 18.35 14.60 -4.07
C ILE A 123 19.25 15.73 -4.59
N TYR A 124 20.52 15.44 -4.87
CA TYR A 124 21.53 16.47 -5.17
C TYR A 124 21.91 16.55 -6.66
N HIS A 125 21.67 15.48 -7.42
CA HIS A 125 22.10 15.35 -8.83
C HIS A 125 20.99 14.75 -9.70
N GLU A 126 19.76 15.26 -9.54
CA GLU A 126 18.52 14.70 -10.14
C GLU A 126 18.70 14.39 -11.62
N ASP A 127 19.17 15.37 -12.40
CA ASP A 127 19.31 15.29 -13.85
C ASP A 127 20.26 14.17 -14.28
N LYS A 128 21.38 14.01 -13.58
CA LYS A 128 22.40 13.00 -13.92
C LYS A 128 21.86 11.58 -13.73
N LEU A 129 21.15 11.34 -12.64
CA LEU A 129 20.53 10.04 -12.39
C LEU A 129 19.31 9.80 -13.29
N LEU A 130 18.58 10.85 -13.68
CA LEU A 130 17.45 10.76 -14.62
C LEU A 130 17.86 10.13 -15.96
N GLU A 131 19.04 10.47 -16.48
CA GLU A 131 19.58 9.94 -17.75
C GLU A 131 19.70 8.41 -17.78
N ILE A 132 19.98 7.80 -16.63
CA ILE A 132 20.17 6.35 -16.50
C ILE A 132 19.06 5.66 -15.70
N LEU A 133 17.99 6.38 -15.33
CA LEU A 133 16.96 5.90 -14.41
C LEU A 133 16.29 4.61 -14.90
N GLY A 134 16.08 4.49 -16.22
CA GLY A 134 15.55 3.28 -16.85
C GLY A 134 16.41 2.03 -16.63
N SER A 135 17.72 2.18 -16.45
CA SER A 135 18.65 1.09 -16.11
C SER A 135 18.76 0.84 -14.60
N VAL A 136 18.54 1.88 -13.79
CA VAL A 136 18.60 1.81 -12.32
C VAL A 136 17.38 1.10 -11.74
N ILE A 137 16.17 1.38 -12.25
CA ILE A 137 14.92 0.84 -11.70
C ILE A 137 14.88 -0.70 -11.66
N PRO A 138 15.26 -1.43 -12.73
CA PRO A 138 15.33 -2.89 -12.67
C PRO A 138 16.23 -3.43 -11.55
N LEU A 139 17.34 -2.75 -11.25
CA LEU A 139 18.28 -3.13 -10.20
C LEU A 139 17.72 -2.81 -8.80
N ILE A 140 16.96 -1.73 -8.65
CA ILE A 140 16.18 -1.47 -7.42
C ILE A 140 15.13 -2.55 -7.22
N VAL A 141 14.40 -2.94 -8.26
CA VAL A 141 13.41 -4.03 -8.21
C VAL A 141 14.05 -5.36 -7.80
N LYS A 142 15.26 -5.67 -8.31
CA LYS A 142 16.06 -6.81 -7.86
C LYS A 142 16.36 -6.71 -6.36
N SER A 143 16.75 -5.53 -5.89
CA SER A 143 17.08 -5.27 -4.48
C SER A 143 15.86 -5.35 -3.55
N LEU A 144 14.69 -4.88 -3.99
CA LEU A 144 13.41 -5.03 -3.27
C LEU A 144 13.04 -6.50 -3.04
N LYS A 145 13.44 -7.40 -3.94
CA LYS A 145 13.20 -8.84 -3.81
C LYS A 145 14.21 -9.56 -2.93
N SER A 146 15.24 -8.86 -2.43
CA SER A 146 16.28 -9.45 -1.60
C SER A 146 15.72 -10.05 -0.30
N PRO A 147 16.18 -11.24 0.13
CA PRO A 147 15.83 -11.81 1.44
C PRO A 147 16.52 -11.06 2.60
N ARG A 148 17.60 -10.32 2.30
CA ARG A 148 18.28 -9.48 3.27
C ARG A 148 17.47 -8.22 3.51
N SER A 149 17.00 -8.05 4.73
CA SER A 149 16.16 -6.92 5.09
C SER A 149 16.88 -5.58 5.00
N ALA A 150 18.22 -5.55 5.15
CA ALA A 150 19.01 -4.34 4.93
C ALA A 150 18.91 -3.86 3.47
N VAL A 151 19.28 -4.72 2.52
CA VAL A 151 19.16 -4.42 1.08
C VAL A 151 17.72 -4.06 0.71
N CYS A 152 16.75 -4.84 1.18
CA CYS A 152 15.34 -4.59 0.89
C CYS A 152 14.88 -3.22 1.43
N LYS A 153 15.22 -2.86 2.66
CA LYS A 153 14.84 -1.57 3.26
C LYS A 153 15.54 -0.40 2.58
N THR A 154 16.83 -0.50 2.29
CA THR A 154 17.56 0.56 1.58
C THR A 154 16.99 0.78 0.17
N ALA A 155 16.58 -0.29 -0.52
CA ALA A 155 15.92 -0.18 -1.82
C ALA A 155 14.53 0.46 -1.74
N ILE A 156 13.78 0.21 -0.66
CA ILE A 156 12.50 0.88 -0.39
C ILE A 156 12.73 2.39 -0.17
N MET A 157 13.74 2.75 0.62
CA MET A 157 14.09 4.16 0.87
C MET A 157 14.52 4.86 -0.43
N ALA A 158 15.35 4.19 -1.25
CA ALA A 158 15.70 4.67 -2.59
C ALA A 158 14.48 4.86 -3.50
N SER A 159 13.49 3.96 -3.44
CA SER A 159 12.25 4.11 -4.20
C SER A 159 11.47 5.36 -3.74
N ALA A 160 11.42 5.63 -2.43
CA ALA A 160 10.74 6.81 -1.89
C ALA A 160 11.40 8.11 -2.38
N ASP A 161 12.73 8.17 -2.38
CA ASP A 161 13.48 9.35 -2.84
C ASP A 161 13.34 9.56 -4.34
N ILE A 162 13.31 8.49 -5.14
CA ILE A 162 12.99 8.53 -6.57
C ILE A 162 11.60 9.12 -6.81
N PHE A 163 10.58 8.71 -6.05
CA PHE A 163 9.23 9.26 -6.23
C PHE A 163 9.19 10.76 -5.92
N LYS A 164 9.85 11.19 -4.83
CA LYS A 164 9.91 12.61 -4.43
C LYS A 164 10.66 13.46 -5.45
N ALA A 165 11.78 12.97 -5.98
CA ALA A 165 12.61 13.71 -6.93
C ALA A 165 11.93 13.82 -8.30
N TYR A 166 11.49 12.69 -8.86
CA TYR A 166 11.13 12.62 -10.26
C TYR A 166 9.63 12.79 -10.55
N ASN A 167 8.76 12.71 -9.52
CA ASN A 167 7.33 12.98 -9.63
C ASN A 167 6.66 12.23 -10.80
N ASP A 168 6.09 12.94 -11.78
CA ASP A 168 5.41 12.34 -12.93
C ASP A 168 6.37 11.66 -13.92
N LYS A 169 7.66 12.03 -13.92
CA LYS A 169 8.66 11.47 -14.86
C LYS A 169 8.89 9.97 -14.66
N VAL A 170 8.53 9.42 -13.50
CA VAL A 170 8.70 7.98 -13.18
C VAL A 170 7.48 7.12 -13.48
N VAL A 171 6.36 7.71 -13.93
CA VAL A 171 5.07 6.99 -14.10
C VAL A 171 5.20 5.77 -15.00
N ASP A 172 5.96 5.83 -16.09
CA ASP A 172 6.09 4.70 -17.02
C ASP A 172 6.89 3.53 -16.46
N SER A 173 7.64 3.78 -15.38
CA SER A 173 8.54 2.83 -14.74
C SER A 173 8.09 2.40 -13.34
N VAL A 174 6.95 2.91 -12.86
CA VAL A 174 6.46 2.69 -11.49
C VAL A 174 5.93 1.27 -11.25
N ASP A 175 5.35 0.63 -12.27
CA ASP A 175 4.64 -0.65 -12.13
C ASP A 175 5.44 -1.76 -11.43
N PRO A 176 6.70 -2.07 -11.82
CA PRO A 176 7.47 -3.10 -11.14
C PRO A 176 7.86 -2.73 -9.71
N LEU A 177 8.06 -1.43 -9.41
CA LEU A 177 8.31 -0.94 -8.04
C LEU A 177 7.05 -1.06 -7.19
N LEU A 178 5.92 -0.60 -7.73
CA LEU A 178 4.61 -0.57 -7.09
C LEU A 178 4.22 -1.94 -6.55
N VAL A 179 4.26 -2.98 -7.39
CA VAL A 179 3.89 -4.35 -6.97
C VAL A 179 4.77 -4.84 -5.82
N GLN A 180 6.07 -4.53 -5.85
CA GLN A 180 6.97 -4.90 -4.75
C GLN A 180 6.65 -4.11 -3.48
N LEU A 181 6.43 -2.80 -3.56
CA LEU A 181 6.10 -1.97 -2.40
C LEU A 181 4.76 -2.35 -1.76
N LEU A 182 3.74 -2.68 -2.55
CA LEU A 182 2.46 -3.21 -2.06
C LEU A 182 2.65 -4.53 -1.29
N LEU A 183 3.51 -5.42 -1.78
CA LEU A 183 3.86 -6.66 -1.08
C LEU A 183 4.63 -6.38 0.23
N LYS A 184 5.65 -5.52 0.18
CA LYS A 184 6.50 -5.24 1.34
C LYS A 184 5.80 -4.46 2.45
N SER A 185 4.80 -3.65 2.11
CA SER A 185 3.97 -2.91 3.09
C SER A 185 2.95 -3.79 3.84
N SER A 186 2.96 -5.11 3.60
CA SER A 186 2.10 -6.08 4.28
C SER A 186 2.88 -7.31 4.79
N GLN A 187 4.19 -7.16 4.99
CA GLN A 187 5.02 -8.23 5.55
C GLN A 187 5.10 -8.17 7.08
N ASP A 188 5.65 -9.21 7.69
CA ASP A 188 5.69 -9.35 9.15
C ASP A 188 6.86 -8.57 9.80
N LYS A 189 7.93 -8.26 9.05
CA LYS A 189 9.05 -7.45 9.56
C LYS A 189 8.65 -5.97 9.63
N ARG A 190 8.25 -5.52 10.81
CA ARG A 190 7.75 -4.16 11.08
C ARG A 190 8.59 -3.05 10.42
N PHE A 191 9.90 -3.01 10.68
CA PHE A 191 10.75 -1.93 10.17
C PHE A 191 10.86 -1.85 8.64
N VAL A 192 10.66 -2.97 7.92
CA VAL A 192 10.61 -2.99 6.45
C VAL A 192 9.21 -2.64 5.96
N CYS A 193 8.19 -3.11 6.67
CA CYS A 193 6.78 -2.80 6.41
C CYS A 193 6.52 -1.28 6.51
N GLU A 194 6.99 -0.65 7.58
CA GLU A 194 6.87 0.80 7.80
C GLU A 194 7.58 1.61 6.71
N ALA A 195 8.80 1.23 6.35
CA ALA A 195 9.51 1.86 5.23
C ALA A 195 8.72 1.73 3.92
N ALA A 196 8.12 0.58 3.64
CA ALA A 196 7.36 0.36 2.42
C ALA A 196 6.05 1.18 2.40
N VAL A 197 5.39 1.30 3.55
CA VAL A 197 4.23 2.20 3.70
C VAL A 197 4.65 3.65 3.45
N ALA A 198 5.78 4.10 4.01
CA ALA A 198 6.30 5.44 3.79
C ALA A 198 6.63 5.69 2.31
N ALA A 199 7.22 4.72 1.60
CA ALA A 199 7.48 4.82 0.16
C ALA A 199 6.19 4.90 -0.67
N LEU A 200 5.15 4.12 -0.32
CA LEU A 200 3.85 4.23 -0.98
C LEU A 200 3.19 5.59 -0.72
N ILE A 201 3.33 6.14 0.49
CA ILE A 201 2.88 7.50 0.80
C ILE A 201 3.61 8.49 -0.10
N ALA A 202 4.94 8.46 -0.15
CA ALA A 202 5.75 9.31 -1.01
C ALA A 202 5.34 9.25 -2.48
N MET A 203 5.05 8.05 -3.00
CA MET A 203 4.52 7.87 -4.36
C MET A 203 3.17 8.60 -4.53
N THR A 204 2.22 8.33 -3.64
CA THR A 204 0.87 8.92 -3.68
C THR A 204 0.83 10.41 -3.34
N THR A 205 1.91 11.01 -2.86
CA THR A 205 2.04 12.46 -2.64
C THR A 205 2.79 13.18 -3.75
N SER A 206 3.67 12.48 -4.47
CA SER A 206 4.57 13.10 -5.46
C SER A 206 4.05 12.93 -6.89
N VAL A 207 3.54 11.73 -7.23
CA VAL A 207 2.98 11.46 -8.56
C VAL A 207 1.57 12.03 -8.66
N SER A 208 1.24 12.67 -9.80
CA SER A 208 -0.08 13.17 -10.12
C SER A 208 -1.12 12.04 -10.07
N PRO A 209 -2.24 12.22 -9.35
CA PRO A 209 -3.27 11.19 -9.24
C PRO A 209 -3.83 10.74 -10.59
N MET A 210 -3.94 11.66 -11.56
CA MET A 210 -4.43 11.33 -12.91
C MET A 210 -3.58 10.28 -13.61
N LEU A 211 -2.26 10.29 -13.36
CA LEU A 211 -1.31 9.34 -13.93
C LEU A 211 -1.17 8.09 -13.07
N LEU A 212 -1.26 8.24 -11.74
CA LEU A 212 -1.06 7.15 -10.79
C LEU A 212 -2.28 6.20 -10.69
N LEU A 213 -3.50 6.72 -10.74
CA LEU A 213 -4.71 5.90 -10.59
C LEU A 213 -4.77 4.75 -11.61
N PRO A 214 -4.53 4.96 -12.93
CA PRO A 214 -4.48 3.86 -13.91
C PRO A 214 -3.48 2.75 -13.56
N LYS A 215 -2.35 3.09 -12.92
CA LYS A 215 -1.34 2.12 -12.46
C LYS A 215 -1.79 1.34 -11.22
N LEU A 216 -2.60 1.95 -10.36
CA LEU A 216 -3.13 1.31 -9.15
C LEU A 216 -4.30 0.37 -9.43
N LEU A 217 -5.18 0.68 -10.39
CA LEU A 217 -6.42 -0.07 -10.64
C LEU A 217 -6.22 -1.59 -10.86
N PRO A 218 -5.22 -2.07 -11.62
CA PRO A 218 -5.01 -3.51 -11.80
C PRO A 218 -4.73 -4.25 -10.48
N ASN A 219 -4.24 -3.55 -9.45
CA ASN A 219 -3.90 -4.13 -8.16
C ASN A 219 -5.13 -4.34 -7.26
N LEU A 220 -6.27 -3.70 -7.55
CA LEU A 220 -7.54 -3.89 -6.81
C LEU A 220 -8.20 -5.24 -7.05
N THR A 221 -7.80 -5.97 -8.11
CA THR A 221 -8.34 -7.30 -8.43
C THR A 221 -7.27 -8.40 -8.27
N ASN A 222 -6.15 -8.07 -7.63
CA ASN A 222 -5.06 -9.02 -7.42
C ASN A 222 -5.52 -10.22 -6.57
N LYS A 223 -5.03 -11.42 -6.91
CA LYS A 223 -5.32 -12.64 -6.13
C LYS A 223 -4.87 -12.53 -4.68
N ASN A 224 -3.79 -11.79 -4.41
CA ASN A 224 -3.30 -11.55 -3.07
C ASN A 224 -4.12 -10.44 -2.39
N PRO A 225 -4.88 -10.76 -1.32
CA PRO A 225 -5.71 -9.76 -0.63
C PRO A 225 -4.90 -8.63 -0.01
N ARG A 226 -3.68 -8.89 0.45
CA ARG A 226 -2.81 -7.87 1.04
C ARG A 226 -2.44 -6.79 0.00
N ILE A 227 -2.21 -7.19 -1.25
CA ILE A 227 -1.98 -6.26 -2.36
C ILE A 227 -3.23 -5.42 -2.62
N ARG A 228 -4.41 -6.06 -2.69
CA ARG A 228 -5.68 -5.34 -2.92
C ARG A 228 -5.92 -4.28 -1.86
N ALA A 229 -5.75 -4.62 -0.57
CA ALA A 229 -5.90 -3.69 0.53
C ALA A 229 -4.95 -2.49 0.44
N LYS A 230 -3.67 -2.72 0.17
CA LYS A 230 -2.69 -1.62 0.05
C LYS A 230 -2.94 -0.76 -1.19
N ALA A 231 -3.41 -1.35 -2.29
CA ALA A 231 -3.81 -0.60 -3.48
C ALA A 231 -5.04 0.28 -3.20
N SER A 232 -6.06 -0.27 -2.51
CA SER A 232 -7.25 0.48 -2.07
C SER A 232 -6.86 1.68 -1.22
N MET A 233 -5.95 1.51 -0.25
CA MET A 233 -5.41 2.61 0.56
C MET A 233 -4.69 3.68 -0.29
N CYS A 234 -3.92 3.27 -1.30
CA CYS A 234 -3.23 4.22 -2.18
C CYS A 234 -4.22 5.03 -3.03
N ILE A 235 -5.29 4.39 -3.53
CA ILE A 235 -6.34 5.06 -4.29
C ILE A 235 -7.09 6.05 -3.40
N SER A 236 -7.54 5.62 -2.22
CA SER A 236 -8.21 6.51 -1.25
C SER A 236 -7.35 7.74 -0.90
N ARG A 237 -6.02 7.61 -0.79
CA ARG A 237 -5.15 8.78 -0.58
C ARG A 237 -4.98 9.66 -1.82
N SER A 238 -5.03 9.08 -3.01
CA SER A 238 -4.76 9.79 -4.26
C SER A 238 -5.96 10.58 -4.75
N VAL A 239 -7.19 10.09 -4.53
CA VAL A 239 -8.42 10.71 -5.07
C VAL A 239 -8.65 12.14 -4.55
N PRO A 240 -8.52 12.46 -3.24
CA PRO A 240 -8.68 13.83 -2.76
C PRO A 240 -7.73 14.83 -3.44
N ARG A 241 -6.54 14.38 -3.84
CA ARG A 241 -5.53 15.22 -4.50
C ARG A 241 -5.91 15.60 -5.94
N LEU A 242 -6.92 14.96 -6.53
CA LEU A 242 -7.48 15.39 -7.82
C LEU A 242 -8.17 16.76 -7.72
N GLY A 243 -8.65 17.13 -6.53
CA GLY A 243 -9.49 18.31 -6.34
C GLY A 243 -10.83 18.20 -7.08
N MET A 244 -11.62 19.26 -7.04
CA MET A 244 -12.97 19.24 -7.59
C MET A 244 -12.98 18.94 -9.10
N GLU A 245 -12.19 19.71 -9.86
CA GLU A 245 -12.12 19.57 -11.31
C GLU A 245 -11.51 18.23 -11.75
N GLY A 246 -10.51 17.71 -11.04
CA GLY A 246 -9.93 16.42 -11.35
C GLY A 246 -10.87 15.25 -11.08
N ILE A 247 -11.70 15.31 -10.02
CA ILE A 247 -12.71 14.28 -9.76
C ILE A 247 -13.78 14.29 -10.85
N LYS A 248 -14.23 15.48 -11.30
CA LYS A 248 -15.15 15.61 -12.45
C LYS A 248 -14.53 15.01 -13.72
N ALA A 249 -13.28 15.39 -14.03
CA ALA A 249 -12.58 14.95 -15.23
C ALA A 249 -12.30 13.45 -15.25
N TYR A 250 -11.93 12.87 -14.10
CA TYR A 250 -11.69 11.42 -13.99
C TYR A 250 -13.00 10.61 -14.09
N GLY A 251 -14.06 11.14 -13.48
CA GLY A 251 -15.39 10.55 -13.42
C GLY A 251 -15.70 10.03 -12.03
N ILE A 252 -16.58 10.73 -11.31
CA ILE A 252 -17.08 10.34 -9.98
C ILE A 252 -17.79 8.98 -10.03
N ASP A 253 -18.44 8.65 -11.15
CA ASP A 253 -19.08 7.36 -11.42
C ASP A 253 -18.09 6.19 -11.35
N LYS A 254 -16.90 6.34 -11.94
CA LYS A 254 -15.84 5.32 -11.87
C LYS A 254 -15.30 5.20 -10.45
N LEU A 255 -15.08 6.33 -9.78
CA LEU A 255 -14.53 6.36 -8.42
C LEU A 255 -15.47 5.71 -7.40
N ILE A 256 -16.79 5.94 -7.53
CA ILE A 256 -17.76 5.30 -6.64
C ILE A 256 -17.91 3.81 -6.92
N GLN A 257 -17.80 3.37 -8.18
CA GLN A 257 -17.75 1.94 -8.52
C GLN A 257 -16.52 1.26 -7.92
N ILE A 258 -15.36 1.94 -7.93
CA ILE A 258 -14.15 1.46 -7.26
C ILE A 258 -14.40 1.29 -5.76
N ALA A 259 -14.88 2.32 -5.07
CA ALA A 259 -15.19 2.26 -3.65
C ALA A 259 -16.17 1.11 -3.34
N ALA A 260 -17.26 0.99 -4.09
CA ALA A 260 -18.26 -0.04 -3.89
C ALA A 260 -17.70 -1.46 -4.07
N SER A 261 -16.81 -1.67 -5.05
CA SER A 261 -16.17 -2.98 -5.26
C SER A 261 -15.33 -3.40 -4.04
N GLN A 262 -14.61 -2.44 -3.44
CA GLN A 262 -13.66 -2.70 -2.36
C GLN A 262 -14.34 -2.83 -0.97
N LEU A 263 -15.56 -2.31 -0.79
CA LEU A 263 -16.34 -2.49 0.44
C LEU A 263 -16.62 -3.97 0.80
N SER A 264 -16.59 -4.86 -0.21
CA SER A 264 -16.80 -6.29 -0.04
C SER A 264 -15.49 -7.09 0.09
N ASP A 265 -14.33 -6.43 0.10
CA ASP A 265 -13.05 -7.13 0.18
C ASP A 265 -12.88 -7.87 1.52
N GLN A 266 -12.11 -8.96 1.49
CA GLN A 266 -11.87 -9.78 2.68
C GLN A 266 -11.08 -9.06 3.79
N LEU A 267 -10.18 -8.13 3.46
CA LEU A 267 -9.35 -7.45 4.46
C LEU A 267 -10.02 -6.17 4.96
N PRO A 268 -10.06 -5.95 6.29
CA PRO A 268 -10.65 -4.75 6.87
C PRO A 268 -9.98 -3.47 6.39
N GLU A 269 -8.68 -3.49 6.12
CA GLU A 269 -7.93 -2.34 5.62
C GLU A 269 -8.42 -1.89 4.22
N SER A 270 -8.77 -2.83 3.35
CA SER A 270 -9.33 -2.50 2.03
C SER A 270 -10.72 -1.88 2.16
N ARG A 271 -11.55 -2.49 3.03
CA ARG A 271 -12.90 -1.99 3.29
C ARG A 271 -12.88 -0.60 3.92
N GLU A 272 -11.97 -0.34 4.85
CA GLU A 272 -11.86 0.96 5.50
C GLU A 272 -11.44 2.06 4.52
N ALA A 273 -10.41 1.79 3.70
CA ALA A 273 -10.02 2.72 2.64
C ALA A 273 -11.18 3.00 1.65
N ALA A 274 -11.98 1.98 1.35
CA ALA A 274 -13.17 2.14 0.51
C ALA A 274 -14.26 2.98 1.18
N ARG A 275 -14.44 2.88 2.50
CA ARG A 275 -15.36 3.73 3.26
C ARG A 275 -14.91 5.19 3.24
N THR A 276 -13.63 5.44 3.52
CA THR A 276 -13.05 6.79 3.45
C THR A 276 -13.28 7.40 2.07
N LEU A 277 -12.95 6.66 1.01
CA LEU A 277 -13.19 7.12 -0.37
C LEU A 277 -14.67 7.40 -0.64
N ALA A 278 -15.59 6.54 -0.20
CA ALA A 278 -17.02 6.77 -0.40
C ALA A 278 -17.52 8.05 0.30
N MET A 279 -17.06 8.31 1.52
CA MET A 279 -17.39 9.53 2.27
C MET A 279 -16.85 10.80 1.59
N GLU A 280 -15.63 10.74 1.07
CA GLU A 280 -15.02 11.84 0.32
C GLU A 280 -15.78 12.14 -0.97
N LEU A 281 -16.18 11.10 -1.71
CA LEU A 281 -16.95 11.25 -2.95
C LEU A 281 -18.36 11.79 -2.70
N GLN A 282 -19.03 11.36 -1.63
CA GLN A 282 -20.31 11.92 -1.22
C GLN A 282 -20.17 13.42 -0.90
N THR A 283 -19.18 13.77 -0.07
CA THR A 283 -18.90 15.17 0.28
C THR A 283 -18.66 16.00 -0.99
N PHE A 284 -17.84 15.50 -1.91
CA PHE A 284 -17.60 16.14 -3.20
C PHE A 284 -18.87 16.30 -4.04
N TYR A 285 -19.71 15.26 -4.12
CA TYR A 285 -20.94 15.28 -4.91
C TYR A 285 -21.91 16.35 -4.42
N VAL A 286 -22.15 16.38 -3.10
CA VAL A 286 -23.02 17.38 -2.45
C VAL A 286 -22.47 18.79 -2.70
N ASN A 287 -21.18 19.01 -2.46
CA ASN A 287 -20.55 20.32 -2.65
C ASN A 287 -20.57 20.78 -4.13
N SER A 288 -20.58 19.85 -5.08
CA SER A 288 -20.63 20.17 -6.51
C SER A 288 -22.01 20.62 -6.98
N GLN A 289 -23.07 20.35 -6.22
CA GLN A 289 -24.44 20.76 -6.53
C GLN A 289 -24.82 22.12 -5.92
N VAL A 290 -24.10 22.57 -4.90
CA VAL A 290 -24.34 23.88 -4.27
C VAL A 290 -23.70 24.98 -5.14
N SER A 291 -24.44 25.47 -6.13
CA SER A 291 -24.11 26.67 -6.89
C SER A 291 -24.38 27.94 -6.05
N PRO A 292 -23.59 29.03 -6.16
CA PRO A 292 -23.76 30.27 -5.39
C PRO A 292 -24.86 31.18 -5.93
N SER A 293 -25.93 30.62 -6.49
CA SER A 293 -27.14 31.39 -6.82
C SER A 293 -28.11 31.28 -5.64
N GLU A 294 -28.19 32.35 -4.86
CA GLU A 294 -29.31 32.60 -3.95
C GLU A 294 -30.63 32.45 -4.74
N ASP A 295 -31.62 31.85 -4.10
CA ASP A 295 -32.95 31.50 -4.62
C ASP A 295 -33.05 30.20 -5.43
N SER A 296 -33.12 29.06 -4.73
CA SER A 296 -33.99 27.93 -5.09
C SER A 296 -34.17 26.98 -3.89
N LEU A 297 -35.23 27.22 -3.11
CA LEU A 297 -35.85 26.22 -2.24
C LEU A 297 -36.62 25.24 -3.13
N GLU A 298 -35.96 24.22 -3.67
CA GLU A 298 -36.58 22.96 -4.13
C GLU A 298 -35.45 21.95 -4.46
N LEU A 299 -35.07 21.14 -3.47
CA LEU A 299 -34.24 19.95 -3.69
C LEU A 299 -35.09 18.92 -4.43
N VAL A 300 -34.90 18.83 -5.75
CA VAL A 300 -35.50 17.77 -6.55
C VAL A 300 -34.84 16.44 -6.15
N ASP A 301 -35.65 15.48 -5.71
CA ASP A 301 -35.25 14.15 -5.21
C ASP A 301 -34.38 13.36 -6.21
N ALA A 302 -34.45 13.72 -7.50
CA ALA A 302 -33.69 13.16 -8.61
C ALA A 302 -32.18 13.49 -8.59
N ASP A 303 -31.78 14.56 -7.90
CA ASP A 303 -30.38 14.97 -7.77
C ASP A 303 -29.73 14.46 -6.47
N SER A 304 -30.46 13.70 -5.65
CA SER A 304 -29.94 13.16 -4.39
C SER A 304 -28.75 12.22 -4.57
N TRP A 305 -27.87 12.14 -3.57
CA TRP A 305 -26.77 11.17 -3.51
C TRP A 305 -27.27 9.72 -3.64
N GLU A 306 -28.47 9.45 -3.10
CA GLU A 306 -29.14 8.16 -3.21
C GLU A 306 -29.54 7.82 -4.64
N ALA A 307 -30.19 8.75 -5.35
CA ALA A 307 -30.53 8.59 -6.76
C ALA A 307 -29.26 8.37 -7.62
N PHE A 308 -28.20 9.12 -7.36
CA PHE A 308 -26.90 8.93 -8.01
C PHE A 308 -26.33 7.52 -7.78
N CYS A 309 -26.32 7.06 -6.53
CA CYS A 309 -25.83 5.71 -6.19
C CYS A 309 -26.63 4.62 -6.92
N HIS A 310 -27.96 4.72 -6.93
CA HIS A 310 -28.81 3.76 -7.64
C HIS A 310 -28.65 3.81 -9.16
N ALA A 311 -28.35 4.98 -9.73
CA ALA A 311 -28.12 5.12 -11.16
C ALA A 311 -26.75 4.57 -11.62
N LYS A 312 -25.72 4.61 -10.77
CA LYS A 312 -24.33 4.27 -11.14
C LYS A 312 -23.84 2.91 -10.63
N LEU A 313 -24.57 2.29 -9.70
CA LEU A 313 -24.17 1.05 -9.03
C LEU A 313 -25.26 -0.03 -9.13
N THR A 314 -24.87 -1.28 -8.90
CA THR A 314 -25.85 -2.36 -8.69
C THR A 314 -26.66 -2.11 -7.41
N PRO A 315 -27.89 -2.64 -7.27
CA PRO A 315 -28.70 -2.44 -6.07
C PRO A 315 -27.97 -2.79 -4.75
N LEU A 316 -27.20 -3.89 -4.74
CA LEU A 316 -26.42 -4.31 -3.57
C LEU A 316 -25.26 -3.35 -3.27
N SER A 317 -24.54 -2.91 -4.30
CA SER A 317 -23.45 -1.95 -4.18
C SER A 317 -23.94 -0.58 -3.72
N ALA A 318 -25.05 -0.09 -4.26
CA ALA A 318 -25.70 1.16 -3.85
C ALA A 318 -26.07 1.11 -2.37
N GLN A 319 -26.76 0.04 -1.92
CA GLN A 319 -27.13 -0.12 -0.52
C GLN A 319 -25.91 -0.15 0.42
N ALA A 320 -24.81 -0.78 0.00
CA ALA A 320 -23.57 -0.84 0.77
C ALA A 320 -22.93 0.55 0.90
N ILE A 321 -22.85 1.31 -0.20
CA ILE A 321 -22.36 2.69 -0.19
C ILE A 321 -23.25 3.56 0.69
N LEU A 322 -24.56 3.55 0.47
CA LEU A 322 -25.51 4.35 1.24
C LEU A 322 -25.45 4.07 2.73
N ARG A 323 -25.27 2.81 3.14
CA ARG A 323 -25.10 2.46 4.56
C ARG A 323 -23.85 3.11 5.16
N VAL A 324 -22.75 3.17 4.42
CA VAL A 324 -21.49 3.76 4.87
C VAL A 324 -21.55 5.28 4.87
N THR A 325 -22.23 5.86 3.89
CA THR A 325 -22.35 7.31 3.69
C THR A 325 -23.54 7.94 4.41
N SER A 326 -24.37 7.14 5.04
CA SER A 326 -25.41 7.63 5.94
C SER A 326 -24.74 8.01 7.26
N THR A 327 -24.67 9.30 7.57
CA THR A 327 -24.35 9.72 8.93
C THR A 327 -25.46 9.21 9.86
N PRO A 328 -25.13 8.62 11.03
CA PRO A 328 -26.13 8.47 12.07
C PRO A 328 -26.64 9.87 12.39
N LYS A 329 -27.95 10.10 12.28
CA LYS A 329 -28.60 11.22 12.97
C LYS A 329 -28.42 10.96 14.47
N GLU A 330 -27.28 11.33 15.04
CA GLU A 330 -27.16 11.47 16.49
C GLU A 330 -28.11 12.60 16.91
N THR A 331 -29.30 12.20 17.32
CA THR A 331 -29.97 12.65 18.55
C THR A 331 -29.70 14.09 18.98
N LEU A 332 -29.98 15.07 18.11
CA LEU A 332 -30.52 16.36 18.53
C LEU A 332 -31.98 16.13 19.01
N VAL A 333 -32.15 15.30 20.03
CA VAL A 333 -33.32 15.41 20.89
C VAL A 333 -32.98 16.55 21.83
N LEU A 334 -33.57 17.70 21.52
CA LEU A 334 -33.64 18.84 22.40
C LEU A 334 -33.94 18.36 23.82
N GLY A 335 -33.06 18.72 24.76
CA GLY A 335 -33.49 18.91 26.13
C GLY A 335 -34.49 20.05 26.15
N CYS A 336 -35.77 19.69 26.11
CA CYS A 336 -36.83 20.46 26.73
C CYS A 336 -36.89 20.09 28.22
#